data_AF-A0A7R9ZXM4-F1
#
_entry.id   AF-A0A7R9ZXM4-F1
#
_cell.length_a   1.000
_cell.length_b   1.000
_cell.length_c   1.000
_cell.angle_alpha   90.00
_cell.angle_beta   90.00
_cell.angle_gamma   90.00
#
_symmetry.space_group_name_H-M   'P 1'
#
loop_
_entity.id
_entity.type
_entity.pdbx_description
1 polymer ?
#
loop_
_entity_poly.entity_id
_entity_poly.type
_entity_poly.pdbx_seq_one_letter_code
_entity_poly.pdbx_strand_id
1 'polypeptide(L)'
;MAPGPWGPRRQARTHRVLKRLAARPSAEDGEGDPRTSEHLLPLRVGEEVTLRGALELRVVRGRAEVWGAVLRPSRAFLRVVAPPWVAVPRLRAQRQAPDEAAGPEEALSEEDADIREFLLLHSWPTVICLRSPREVPGTALREQLEVPLEQPRLKVHRAWPILVDKFSTMAGALRPEEPPVLLVMGNKGVGKSSCCRYLVNALLNGASEVCYLETDIGQPELGPPGLVSLHRVRRPVLQAAHAEQHSHECTV
;
A
#
# COMPACT_ATOMS: atom_id res chain seq x y z
N MET A 1 17.82 -16.03 -3.29
CA MET A 1 17.56 -16.01 -4.76
C MET A 1 16.48 -14.97 -5.03
N ALA A 2 16.71 -13.99 -5.91
CA ALA A 2 15.70 -12.96 -6.19
C ALA A 2 14.48 -13.63 -6.86
N PRO A 3 13.25 -13.25 -6.51
CA PRO A 3 12.08 -13.78 -7.18
C PRO A 3 12.18 -13.49 -8.69
N GLY A 4 11.96 -14.54 -9.49
CA GLY A 4 11.86 -14.46 -10.95
C GLY A 4 10.72 -13.52 -11.39
N PRO A 5 10.66 -13.16 -12.68
CA PRO A 5 9.63 -12.26 -13.21
C PRO A 5 8.22 -12.77 -12.89
N TRP A 6 7.25 -11.84 -12.92
CA TRP A 6 5.84 -12.24 -12.87
C TRP A 6 5.54 -13.15 -14.06
N GLY A 7 4.75 -14.20 -13.82
CA GLY A 7 4.46 -15.19 -14.83
C GLY A 7 3.32 -16.12 -14.41
N PRO A 8 3.00 -17.12 -15.23
CA PRO A 8 1.81 -17.96 -15.06
C PRO A 8 1.69 -18.60 -13.68
N ARG A 9 2.82 -19.04 -13.10
CA ARG A 9 2.83 -19.64 -11.74
C ARG A 9 2.40 -18.65 -10.65
N ARG A 10 2.84 -17.39 -10.73
CA ARG A 10 2.46 -16.35 -9.75
C ARG A 10 1.02 -15.89 -9.95
N GLN A 11 0.58 -15.79 -11.20
CA GLN A 11 -0.81 -15.49 -11.52
C GLN A 11 -1.73 -16.60 -11.01
N ALA A 12 -1.41 -17.87 -11.24
CA ALA A 12 -2.16 -19.01 -10.69
C ALA A 12 -2.21 -19.00 -9.15
N ARG A 13 -1.16 -18.52 -8.48
CA ARG A 13 -1.16 -18.33 -7.02
C ARG A 13 -2.11 -17.21 -6.60
N THR A 14 -2.10 -16.09 -7.33
CA THR A 14 -3.05 -14.97 -7.13
C THR A 14 -4.48 -15.45 -7.29
N HIS A 15 -4.78 -16.20 -8.36
CA HIS A 15 -6.09 -16.78 -8.60
C HIS A 15 -6.57 -17.64 -7.41
N ARG A 16 -5.70 -18.49 -6.84
CA ARG A 16 -6.03 -19.29 -5.65
C ARG A 16 -6.28 -18.43 -4.40
N VAL A 17 -5.57 -17.32 -4.25
CA VAL A 17 -5.79 -16.36 -3.17
C VAL A 17 -7.16 -15.71 -3.33
N LEU A 18 -7.52 -15.27 -4.54
CA LEU A 18 -8.80 -14.61 -4.82
C LEU A 18 -10.03 -15.52 -4.70
N LYS A 19 -9.86 -16.85 -4.75
CA LYS A 19 -10.94 -17.80 -4.38
C LYS A 19 -11.39 -17.66 -2.93
N ARG A 20 -10.56 -17.07 -2.06
CA ARG A 20 -10.86 -16.85 -0.63
C ARG A 20 -11.48 -15.47 -0.36
N LEU A 21 -11.67 -14.65 -1.39
CA LEU A 21 -12.30 -13.33 -1.25
C LEU A 21 -13.75 -13.54 -0.79
N ALA A 22 -14.07 -13.06 0.40
CA ALA A 22 -15.39 -13.15 1.00
C ALA A 22 -16.07 -11.78 0.93
N ALA A 23 -17.29 -11.72 0.40
CA ALA A 23 -18.10 -10.50 0.45
C ALA A 23 -18.57 -10.29 1.89
N ARG A 24 -18.54 -9.04 2.36
CA ARG A 24 -19.19 -8.65 3.60
C ARG A 24 -20.68 -8.45 3.33
N PRO A 25 -21.58 -8.86 4.25
CA PRO A 25 -22.98 -8.46 4.14
C PRO A 25 -23.04 -6.93 4.16
N SER A 26 -23.77 -6.34 3.20
CA SER A 26 -24.06 -4.91 3.22
C SER A 26 -24.75 -4.60 4.55
N ALA A 27 -24.34 -3.54 5.25
CA ALA A 27 -24.97 -3.15 6.51
C ALA A 27 -26.49 -3.07 6.31
N GLU A 28 -27.24 -3.91 7.02
CA GLU A 28 -28.72 -3.94 6.97
C GLU A 28 -29.34 -2.68 7.61
N ASP A 29 -28.53 -1.94 8.37
CA ASP A 29 -28.90 -0.67 8.98
C ASP A 29 -28.38 0.48 8.10
N GLY A 30 -29.29 1.28 7.55
CA GLY A 30 -29.08 2.27 6.49
C GLY A 30 -28.16 3.48 6.78
N GLU A 31 -26.99 3.23 7.34
CA GLU A 31 -25.94 4.22 7.64
C GLU A 31 -24.72 4.10 6.70
N GLY A 32 -24.65 3.03 5.89
CA GLY A 32 -23.67 2.87 4.80
C GLY A 32 -24.26 3.16 3.42
N ASP A 33 -23.45 3.68 2.49
CA ASP A 33 -23.89 3.80 1.09
C ASP A 33 -24.11 2.38 0.51
N PRO A 34 -25.35 1.99 0.17
CA PRO A 34 -25.68 0.65 -0.33
C PRO A 34 -24.94 0.25 -1.61
N ARG A 35 -24.18 1.20 -2.19
CA ARG A 35 -23.41 1.09 -3.43
C ARG A 35 -21.95 0.65 -3.24
N THR A 36 -21.46 0.53 -2.01
CA THR A 36 -20.06 0.14 -1.74
C THR A 36 -19.97 -1.28 -1.19
N SER A 37 -19.63 -2.25 -2.06
CA SER A 37 -19.42 -3.63 -1.64
C SER A 37 -18.03 -3.84 -1.02
N GLU A 38 -18.01 -4.18 0.26
CA GLU A 38 -16.79 -4.48 0.98
C GLU A 38 -16.48 -5.99 0.97
N HIS A 39 -15.20 -6.33 0.94
CA HIS A 39 -14.73 -7.70 0.84
C HIS A 39 -13.55 -7.96 1.76
N LEU A 40 -13.56 -9.11 2.43
CA LEU A 40 -12.43 -9.61 3.22
C LEU A 40 -11.56 -10.52 2.37
N LEU A 41 -10.27 -10.18 2.30
CA LEU A 41 -9.24 -10.96 1.63
C LEU A 41 -8.26 -11.53 2.66
N PRO A 42 -8.38 -12.81 3.03
CA PRO A 42 -7.43 -13.48 3.89
C PRO A 42 -6.16 -13.89 3.14
N LEU A 43 -5.00 -13.58 3.72
CA LEU A 43 -3.68 -13.85 3.15
C LEU A 43 -2.80 -14.60 4.15
N ARG A 44 -2.01 -15.56 3.64
CA ARG A 44 -0.86 -16.12 4.38
C ARG A 44 0.34 -15.20 4.26
N VAL A 45 1.26 -15.30 5.22
CA VAL A 45 2.53 -14.55 5.17
C VAL A 45 3.24 -14.82 3.83
N GLY A 46 3.59 -13.74 3.14
CA GLY A 46 4.25 -13.78 1.84
C GLY A 46 3.33 -14.06 0.64
N GLU A 47 2.03 -14.30 0.83
CA GLU A 47 1.05 -14.19 -0.26
C GLU A 47 0.86 -12.72 -0.65
N GLU A 48 0.59 -12.50 -1.93
CA GLU A 48 0.48 -11.18 -2.52
C GLU A 48 -0.63 -11.15 -3.57
N VAL A 49 -1.25 -9.99 -3.73
CA VAL A 49 -2.15 -9.65 -4.83
C VAL A 49 -1.67 -8.38 -5.51
N THR A 50 -2.05 -8.19 -6.76
CA THR A 50 -1.76 -6.95 -7.50
C THR A 50 -2.90 -5.97 -7.26
N LEU A 51 -2.65 -4.66 -7.23
CA LEU A 51 -3.70 -3.65 -7.15
C LEU A 51 -3.74 -2.83 -8.44
N ARG A 52 -4.87 -2.83 -9.14
CA ARG A 52 -5.11 -2.02 -10.34
C ARG A 52 -6.38 -1.18 -10.16
N GLY A 53 -6.39 0.02 -10.74
CA GLY A 53 -7.50 0.96 -10.63
C GLY A 53 -7.48 1.75 -9.34
N ALA A 54 -8.64 2.24 -8.93
CA ALA A 54 -8.84 2.90 -7.65
C ALA A 54 -9.47 1.91 -6.68
N LEU A 55 -8.81 1.66 -5.55
CA LEU A 55 -9.24 0.75 -4.51
C LEU A 55 -9.09 1.44 -3.16
N GLU A 56 -9.97 1.12 -2.23
CA GLU A 56 -9.80 1.47 -0.84
C GLU A 56 -9.54 0.20 -0.04
N LEU A 57 -8.59 0.27 0.87
CA LEU A 57 -8.20 -0.87 1.68
C LEU A 57 -7.89 -0.47 3.12
N ARG A 58 -8.11 -1.41 4.04
CA ARG A 58 -7.62 -1.34 5.41
C ARG A 58 -7.18 -2.72 5.85
N VAL A 59 -6.19 -2.78 6.74
CA VAL A 59 -5.81 -4.04 7.37
C VAL A 59 -6.73 -4.24 8.57
N VAL A 60 -7.32 -5.42 8.66
CA VAL A 60 -8.18 -5.83 9.78
C VAL A 60 -7.35 -6.62 10.79
N ARG A 61 -6.51 -7.53 10.30
CA ARG A 61 -5.61 -8.36 11.12
C ARG A 61 -4.25 -8.46 10.46
N GLY A 62 -3.19 -8.52 11.27
CA GLY A 62 -1.83 -8.74 10.82
C GLY A 62 -1.24 -7.51 10.15
N ARG A 63 -0.45 -7.72 9.09
CA ARG A 63 0.26 -6.64 8.38
C ARG A 63 0.32 -6.87 6.89
N ALA A 64 0.31 -5.79 6.13
CA ALA A 64 0.48 -5.80 4.68
C ALA A 64 1.42 -4.69 4.21
N GLU A 65 2.14 -4.91 3.12
CA GLU A 65 3.01 -3.91 2.50
C GLU A 65 2.55 -3.58 1.09
N VAL A 66 2.53 -2.29 0.79
CA VAL A 66 2.29 -1.74 -0.55
C VAL A 66 3.24 -0.56 -0.78
N TRP A 67 4.00 -0.60 -1.87
CA TRP A 67 4.98 0.44 -2.22
C TRP A 67 5.94 0.84 -1.08
N GLY A 68 6.34 -0.09 -0.22
CA GLY A 68 7.21 0.18 0.94
C GLY A 68 6.48 0.59 2.21
N ALA A 69 5.21 1.01 2.13
CA ALA A 69 4.40 1.34 3.30
C ALA A 69 3.91 0.07 3.99
N VAL A 70 4.12 -0.04 5.29
CA VAL A 70 3.62 -1.12 6.14
C VAL A 70 2.31 -0.68 6.77
N LEU A 71 1.24 -1.35 6.35
CA LEU A 71 -0.11 -1.13 6.84
C LEU A 71 -0.37 -2.03 8.04
N ARG A 72 -0.86 -1.41 9.11
CA ARG A 72 -1.23 -2.04 10.39
C ARG A 72 -2.76 -2.04 10.55
N PRO A 73 -3.31 -2.86 11.48
CA PRO A 73 -4.74 -2.89 11.73
C PRO A 73 -5.30 -1.48 11.98
N SER A 74 -6.38 -1.13 11.29
CA SER A 74 -7.03 0.18 11.39
C SER A 74 -8.45 0.10 10.86
N ARG A 75 -9.33 0.97 11.39
CA ARG A 75 -10.68 1.20 10.84
C ARG A 75 -10.67 2.18 9.67
N ALA A 76 -9.63 3.02 9.54
CA ALA A 76 -9.53 3.99 8.46
C ALA A 76 -9.12 3.33 7.14
N PHE A 77 -9.87 3.61 6.08
CA PHE A 77 -9.52 3.19 4.73
C PHE A 77 -8.43 4.07 4.14
N LEU A 78 -7.49 3.42 3.45
CA LEU A 78 -6.48 4.05 2.63
C LEU A 78 -6.83 3.84 1.16
N ARG A 79 -6.83 4.92 0.40
CA ARG A 79 -7.08 4.87 -1.03
C ARG A 79 -5.79 4.61 -1.80
N VAL A 80 -5.81 3.57 -2.63
CA VAL A 80 -4.75 3.21 -3.56
C VAL A 80 -5.22 3.47 -4.99
N VAL A 81 -4.43 4.23 -5.76
CA VAL A 81 -4.75 4.52 -7.17
C VAL A 81 -3.60 4.09 -8.08
N ALA A 82 -3.83 3.03 -8.85
CA ALA A 82 -2.86 2.44 -9.78
C ALA A 82 -3.49 2.24 -11.17
N PRO A 83 -3.52 3.29 -12.01
CA PRO A 83 -4.12 3.23 -13.34
C PRO A 83 -3.43 2.19 -14.27
N PRO A 84 -4.09 1.74 -15.35
CA PRO A 84 -3.56 0.68 -16.22
C PRO A 84 -2.27 1.04 -16.98
N TRP A 85 -1.87 2.32 -17.04
CA TRP A 85 -0.62 2.73 -17.69
C TRP A 85 0.59 2.72 -16.75
N VAL A 86 0.41 2.46 -15.45
CA VAL A 86 1.53 2.44 -14.49
C VAL A 86 1.98 1.00 -14.20
N ALA A 87 3.20 0.88 -13.68
CA ALA A 87 3.66 -0.36 -13.07
C ALA A 87 2.87 -0.61 -11.78
N VAL A 88 1.90 -1.52 -11.83
CA VAL A 88 0.94 -1.71 -10.74
C VAL A 88 1.64 -2.23 -9.48
N PRO A 89 1.26 -1.74 -8.27
CA PRO A 89 1.79 -2.23 -7.02
C PRO A 89 1.31 -3.64 -6.72
N ARG A 90 2.06 -4.30 -5.84
CA ARG A 90 1.61 -5.48 -5.11
C ARG A 90 1.24 -5.08 -3.69
N LEU A 91 0.20 -5.72 -3.17
CA LEU A 91 -0.13 -5.76 -1.75
C LEU A 91 0.30 -7.12 -1.22
N ARG A 92 1.26 -7.14 -0.30
CA ARG A 92 1.87 -8.38 0.20
C ARG A 92 1.69 -8.51 1.70
N ALA A 93 1.16 -9.64 2.15
CA ALA A 93 1.10 -9.95 3.57
C ALA A 93 2.52 -10.14 4.14
N GLN A 94 2.83 -9.40 5.21
CA GLN A 94 4.13 -9.46 5.88
C GLN A 94 4.06 -10.28 7.16
N ARG A 95 5.23 -10.74 7.62
CA ARG A 95 5.35 -11.38 8.92
C ARG A 95 5.26 -10.31 10.01
N GLN A 96 4.45 -10.54 11.02
CA GLN A 96 4.44 -9.72 12.24
C GLN A 96 5.63 -10.13 13.12
N ALA A 97 6.34 -9.16 13.69
CA ALA A 97 7.36 -9.46 14.69
C ALA A 97 6.67 -9.98 15.97
N PRO A 98 7.29 -10.91 16.71
CA PRO A 98 6.71 -11.46 17.93
C PRO A 98 6.32 -10.39 18.97
N ASP A 99 7.14 -9.34 19.08
CA ASP A 99 6.98 -8.27 20.08
C ASP A 99 5.88 -7.27 19.74
N GLU A 100 5.38 -7.30 18.50
CA GLU A 100 4.31 -6.42 18.03
C GLU A 100 2.95 -7.13 18.07
N ALA A 101 2.85 -8.26 18.78
CA ALA A 101 1.62 -9.02 18.98
C ALA A 101 0.60 -8.34 19.92
N ALA A 102 0.93 -7.19 20.51
CA ALA A 102 0.02 -6.37 21.32
C ALA A 102 -0.66 -5.30 20.44
N GLY A 103 -1.99 -5.11 20.42
CA GLY A 103 -3.09 -5.70 21.18
C GLY A 103 -4.24 -6.11 20.26
N PRO A 104 -4.65 -7.40 20.25
CA PRO A 104 -5.76 -7.86 19.44
C PRO A 104 -7.12 -7.72 20.14
N GLU A 105 -7.21 -7.74 21.47
CA GLU A 105 -8.52 -7.85 22.15
C GLU A 105 -9.36 -6.56 22.10
N GLU A 106 -8.76 -5.39 22.34
CA GLU A 106 -9.47 -4.10 22.28
C GLU A 106 -9.88 -3.77 20.84
N ALA A 107 -8.97 -3.96 19.87
CA ALA A 107 -9.24 -3.70 18.46
C ALA A 107 -10.32 -4.64 17.87
N LEU A 108 -10.38 -5.89 18.32
CA LEU A 108 -11.45 -6.82 17.93
C LEU A 108 -12.82 -6.39 18.46
N SER A 109 -12.89 -5.80 19.66
CA SER A 109 -14.16 -5.43 20.28
C SER A 109 -14.89 -4.31 19.53
N GLU A 110 -14.14 -3.41 18.89
CA GLU A 110 -14.67 -2.29 18.13
C GLU A 110 -15.12 -2.67 16.71
N GLU A 111 -14.61 -3.76 16.14
CA GLU A 111 -14.93 -4.16 14.76
C GLU A 111 -16.40 -4.58 14.59
N ASP A 112 -16.88 -4.50 13.35
CA ASP A 112 -18.25 -4.85 12.99
C ASP A 112 -18.54 -6.34 13.29
N ALA A 113 -19.78 -6.68 13.61
CA ALA A 113 -20.16 -8.03 14.05
C ALA A 113 -19.77 -9.14 13.05
N ASP A 114 -19.97 -8.87 11.75
CA ASP A 114 -19.61 -9.76 10.65
C ASP A 114 -18.09 -10.01 10.57
N ILE A 115 -17.29 -8.96 10.77
CA ILE A 115 -15.83 -9.06 10.80
C ILE A 115 -15.38 -9.87 12.02
N ARG A 116 -15.93 -9.58 13.20
CA ARG A 116 -15.59 -10.31 14.43
C ARG A 116 -15.88 -11.80 14.29
N GLU A 117 -17.05 -12.14 13.78
CA GLU A 117 -17.43 -13.52 13.49
C GLU A 117 -16.44 -14.19 12.51
N PHE A 118 -16.13 -13.53 11.38
CA PHE A 118 -15.15 -14.04 10.42
C PHE A 118 -13.79 -14.28 11.06
N LEU A 119 -13.32 -13.36 11.89
CA LEU A 119 -12.02 -13.43 12.57
C LEU A 119 -11.98 -14.50 13.66
N LEU A 120 -13.10 -14.83 14.31
CA LEU A 120 -13.22 -15.92 15.28
C LEU A 120 -13.25 -17.28 14.58
N LEU A 121 -13.95 -17.39 13.45
CA LEU A 121 -14.06 -18.61 12.67
C LEU A 121 -12.76 -18.95 11.90
N HIS A 122 -11.90 -17.97 11.66
CA HIS A 122 -10.71 -18.16 10.83
C HIS A 122 -9.42 -17.62 11.46
N SER A 123 -8.36 -18.43 11.43
CA SER A 123 -7.04 -18.11 11.99
C SER A 123 -6.03 -17.57 10.96
N TRP A 124 -6.51 -16.82 9.96
CA TRP A 124 -5.62 -16.22 8.95
C TRP A 124 -4.68 -15.18 9.58
N PRO A 125 -3.38 -15.18 9.23
CA PRO A 125 -2.42 -14.27 9.85
C PRO A 125 -2.59 -12.82 9.39
N THR A 126 -3.01 -12.60 8.14
CA THR A 126 -3.34 -11.27 7.62
C THR A 126 -4.73 -11.30 7.00
N VAL A 127 -5.57 -10.32 7.35
CA VAL A 127 -6.89 -10.11 6.74
C VAL A 127 -6.99 -8.65 6.32
N ILE A 128 -7.36 -8.42 5.06
CA ILE A 128 -7.48 -7.08 4.47
C ILE A 128 -8.94 -6.88 4.07
N CYS A 129 -9.51 -5.74 4.45
CA CYS A 129 -10.81 -5.31 3.94
C CYS A 129 -10.58 -4.41 2.72
N LEU A 130 -11.27 -4.71 1.63
CA LEU A 130 -11.16 -4.04 0.34
C LEU A 130 -12.53 -3.54 -0.09
N ARG A 131 -12.59 -2.36 -0.70
CA ARG A 131 -13.79 -1.87 -1.39
C ARG A 131 -13.42 -1.06 -2.62
N SER A 132 -14.31 -1.08 -3.61
CA SER A 132 -14.19 -0.22 -4.79
C SER A 132 -14.95 1.08 -4.56
N PRO A 133 -14.32 2.26 -4.70
CA PRO A 133 -14.97 3.56 -4.52
C PRO A 133 -15.90 3.96 -5.69
N ARG A 134 -15.89 3.23 -6.81
CA ARG A 134 -16.82 3.42 -7.93
C ARG A 134 -17.67 2.16 -8.09
N GLU A 135 -18.96 2.34 -8.34
CA GLU A 135 -19.84 1.30 -8.84
C GLU A 135 -19.24 0.70 -10.11
N VAL A 136 -18.82 -0.55 -9.99
CA VAL A 136 -18.53 -1.40 -11.14
C VAL A 136 -19.13 -2.76 -10.75
N PRO A 137 -19.87 -3.46 -11.63
CA PRO A 137 -20.52 -4.75 -11.30
C PRO A 137 -19.55 -5.72 -10.59
N GLY A 138 -20.03 -6.60 -9.71
CA GLY A 138 -19.21 -7.38 -8.76
C GLY A 138 -18.02 -8.20 -9.32
N THR A 139 -17.94 -8.42 -10.63
CA THR A 139 -16.73 -8.95 -11.32
C THR A 139 -15.53 -8.00 -11.24
N ALA A 140 -15.76 -6.72 -11.01
CA ALA A 140 -14.78 -5.66 -11.12
C ALA A 140 -13.67 -5.65 -10.06
N LEU A 141 -13.98 -6.02 -8.80
CA LEU A 141 -12.94 -6.07 -7.77
C LEU A 141 -11.95 -7.21 -8.08
N ARG A 142 -12.45 -8.37 -8.51
CA ARG A 142 -11.56 -9.47 -8.92
C ARG A 142 -10.73 -9.11 -10.13
N GLU A 143 -11.29 -8.42 -11.13
CA GLU A 143 -10.55 -7.93 -12.30
C GLU A 143 -9.46 -6.89 -11.93
N GLN A 144 -9.70 -6.07 -10.91
CA GLN A 144 -8.73 -5.13 -10.36
C GLN A 144 -7.59 -5.82 -9.60
N LEU A 145 -7.81 -7.03 -9.07
CA LEU A 145 -6.80 -7.81 -8.34
C LEU A 145 -6.09 -8.86 -9.22
N GLU A 146 -6.79 -9.42 -10.21
CA GLU A 146 -6.32 -10.42 -11.17
C GLU A 146 -5.88 -9.76 -12.48
N VAL A 147 -4.79 -9.03 -12.40
CA VAL A 147 -4.28 -8.24 -13.53
C VAL A 147 -3.65 -9.15 -14.62
N PRO A 148 -3.79 -8.82 -15.92
CA PRO A 148 -3.16 -9.56 -17.03
C PRO A 148 -1.64 -9.76 -16.87
N LEU A 149 -1.07 -10.76 -17.55
CA LEU A 149 0.37 -11.08 -17.46
C LEU A 149 1.23 -9.99 -18.10
N GLU A 150 0.69 -9.33 -19.13
CA GLU A 150 1.31 -8.29 -19.95
C GLU A 150 1.45 -6.98 -19.17
N GLN A 151 0.63 -6.78 -18.13
CA GLN A 151 0.70 -5.56 -17.32
C GLN A 151 2.03 -5.47 -16.58
N PRO A 152 2.78 -4.36 -16.72
CA PRO A 152 3.99 -4.13 -15.94
C PRO A 152 3.67 -4.06 -14.45
N ARG A 153 4.51 -4.71 -13.63
CA ARG A 153 4.40 -4.73 -12.16
C ARG A 153 5.62 -4.10 -11.55
N LEU A 154 5.42 -3.28 -10.51
CA LEU A 154 6.56 -2.70 -9.82
C LEU A 154 7.31 -3.77 -9.04
N LYS A 155 8.56 -3.99 -9.41
CA LYS A 155 9.50 -4.83 -8.66
C LYS A 155 10.30 -3.96 -7.70
N VAL A 156 10.13 -4.21 -6.40
CA VAL A 156 10.99 -3.60 -5.39
C VAL A 156 12.39 -4.19 -5.55
N HIS A 157 13.37 -3.32 -5.82
CA HIS A 157 14.75 -3.74 -5.94
C HIS A 157 15.29 -4.14 -4.57
N ARG A 158 16.08 -5.22 -4.50
CA ARG A 158 16.62 -5.76 -3.24
C ARG A 158 17.47 -4.77 -2.44
N ALA A 159 18.03 -3.76 -3.11
CA ALA A 159 18.84 -2.73 -2.47
C ALA A 159 17.98 -1.68 -1.75
N TRP A 160 16.72 -1.48 -2.14
CA TRP A 160 15.90 -0.41 -1.54
C TRP A 160 15.64 -0.64 -0.04
N PRO A 161 15.22 -1.84 0.43
CA PRO A 161 15.11 -2.08 1.87
C PRO A 161 16.43 -1.86 2.61
N ILE A 162 17.55 -2.31 2.04
CA ILE A 162 18.89 -2.15 2.64
C ILE A 162 19.25 -0.66 2.78
N LEU A 163 18.87 0.17 1.80
CA LEU A 163 19.08 1.62 1.87
C LEU A 163 18.21 2.26 2.97
N VAL A 164 16.95 1.84 3.09
CA VAL A 164 16.04 2.31 4.15
C VAL A 164 16.61 1.98 5.53
N ASP A 165 17.04 0.74 5.75
CA ASP A 165 17.57 0.29 7.05
C ASP A 165 18.83 1.09 7.43
N LYS A 166 19.76 1.25 6.48
CA LYS A 166 20.98 2.05 6.69
C LYS A 166 20.67 3.51 6.97
N PHE A 167 19.78 4.11 6.18
CA PHE A 167 19.40 5.51 6.35
C PHE A 167 18.66 5.75 7.66
N SER A 168 17.76 4.85 8.06
CA SER A 168 17.03 4.93 9.34
C SER A 168 17.98 4.80 10.53
N THR A 169 18.97 3.89 10.44
CA THR A 169 20.01 3.74 11.48
C THR A 169 20.84 5.02 11.61
N MET A 170 21.25 5.61 10.48
CA MET A 170 21.98 6.88 10.47
C MET A 170 21.13 8.03 11.03
N ALA A 171 19.85 8.11 10.65
CA ALA A 171 18.92 9.12 11.15
C ALA A 171 18.72 9.04 12.66
N GLY A 172 18.61 7.83 13.22
CA GLY A 172 18.49 7.62 14.66
C GLY A 172 19.73 8.01 15.47
N ALA A 173 20.89 8.17 14.84
CA ALA A 173 22.13 8.63 15.48
C ALA A 173 22.31 10.16 15.43
N LEU A 174 21.50 10.87 14.64
CA LEU A 174 21.56 12.32 14.48
C LEU A 174 20.56 13.02 15.39
N ARG A 175 20.77 14.32 15.60
CA ARG A 175 19.84 15.15 16.36
C ARG A 175 18.60 15.45 15.51
N PRO A 176 17.40 15.56 16.10
CA PRO A 176 16.17 15.90 15.35
C PRO A 176 16.27 17.20 14.55
N GLU A 177 17.07 18.16 15.00
CA GLU A 177 17.28 19.46 14.35
C GLU A 177 18.17 19.39 13.10
N GLU A 178 18.88 18.27 12.91
CA GLU A 178 19.78 18.01 11.79
C GLU A 178 19.37 16.72 11.06
N PRO A 179 18.16 16.68 10.46
CA PRO A 179 17.70 15.48 9.78
C PRO A 179 18.62 15.15 8.60
N PRO A 180 18.98 13.86 8.40
CA PRO A 180 19.83 13.50 7.29
C PRO A 180 19.13 13.72 5.94
N VAL A 181 19.92 13.97 4.90
CA VAL A 181 19.43 14.17 3.53
C VAL A 181 19.86 13.01 2.65
N LEU A 182 18.91 12.45 1.90
CA LEU A 182 19.16 11.41 0.89
C LEU A 182 18.89 11.96 -0.51
N LEU A 183 19.93 12.07 -1.33
CA LEU A 183 19.83 12.53 -2.71
C LEU A 183 19.77 11.34 -3.67
N VAL A 184 18.71 11.25 -4.48
CA VAL A 184 18.52 10.22 -5.51
C VAL A 184 18.77 10.81 -6.89
N MET A 185 19.86 10.40 -7.54
CA MET A 185 20.26 10.90 -8.87
C MET A 185 20.44 9.78 -9.90
N GLY A 186 20.38 10.16 -11.19
CA GLY A 186 20.57 9.25 -12.32
C GLY A 186 19.82 9.69 -13.57
N ASN A 187 20.08 9.01 -14.69
CA ASN A 187 19.52 9.35 -16.01
C ASN A 187 17.99 9.24 -16.06
N LYS A 188 17.39 9.77 -17.14
CA LYS A 188 15.95 9.58 -17.41
C LYS A 188 15.64 8.09 -17.57
N GLY A 189 14.52 7.64 -17.02
CA GLY A 189 14.02 6.27 -17.19
C GLY A 189 14.66 5.18 -16.32
N VAL A 190 15.59 5.51 -15.41
CA VAL A 190 16.25 4.51 -14.55
C VAL A 190 15.43 4.09 -13.31
N GLY A 191 14.23 4.67 -13.12
CA GLY A 191 13.33 4.33 -12.01
C GLY A 191 13.53 5.14 -10.72
N LYS A 192 14.11 6.35 -10.80
CA LYS A 192 14.29 7.25 -9.65
C LYS A 192 13.00 7.51 -8.90
N SER A 193 11.94 7.91 -9.61
CA SER A 193 10.64 8.24 -9.04
C SER A 193 10.02 7.05 -8.28
N SER A 194 10.14 5.83 -8.84
CA SER A 194 9.74 4.59 -8.15
C SER A 194 10.56 4.30 -6.90
N CYS A 195 11.87 4.56 -6.93
CA CYS A 195 12.77 4.42 -5.80
C CYS A 195 12.41 5.43 -4.70
N CYS A 196 12.27 6.71 -5.06
CA CYS A 196 11.83 7.80 -4.21
C CYS A 196 10.51 7.48 -3.50
N ARG A 197 9.47 7.08 -4.25
CA ARG A 197 8.17 6.70 -3.67
C ARG A 197 8.30 5.55 -2.67
N TYR A 198 9.07 4.53 -3.01
CA TYR A 198 9.33 3.42 -2.08
C TYR A 198 10.05 3.88 -0.81
N LEU A 199 11.10 4.70 -0.94
CA LEU A 199 11.89 5.21 0.19
C LEU A 199 11.03 6.06 1.12
N VAL A 200 10.27 7.03 0.58
CA VAL A 200 9.36 7.88 1.37
C VAL A 200 8.38 7.03 2.16
N ASN A 201 7.68 6.11 1.48
CA ASN A 201 6.71 5.22 2.11
C ASN A 201 7.34 4.31 3.17
N ALA A 202 8.56 3.81 2.91
CA ALA A 202 9.26 2.93 3.82
C ALA A 202 9.78 3.66 5.07
N LEU A 203 10.26 4.89 4.92
CA LEU A 203 10.72 5.74 6.02
C LEU A 203 9.56 6.17 6.93
N LEU A 204 8.38 6.45 6.36
CA LEU A 204 7.16 6.75 7.11
C LEU A 204 6.66 5.60 8.00
N ASN A 205 7.25 4.40 7.90
CA ASN A 205 6.93 3.31 8.83
C ASN A 205 7.50 3.53 10.24
N GLY A 206 8.53 4.36 10.36
CA GLY A 206 9.19 4.70 11.63
C GLY A 206 9.29 6.21 11.91
N ALA A 207 9.18 7.05 10.89
CA ALA A 207 9.17 8.51 11.03
C ALA A 207 7.73 9.06 10.96
N SER A 208 7.45 10.13 11.72
CA SER A 208 6.16 10.83 11.68
C SER A 208 5.97 11.69 10.42
N GLU A 209 7.07 12.10 9.79
CA GLU A 209 7.09 12.97 8.62
C GLU A 209 8.35 12.69 7.79
N VAL A 210 8.24 12.83 6.47
CA VAL A 210 9.36 12.82 5.52
C VAL A 210 9.25 14.07 4.65
N CYS A 211 10.31 14.87 4.62
CA CYS A 211 10.43 15.99 3.70
C CYS A 211 10.90 15.50 2.33
N TYR A 212 10.09 15.73 1.29
CA TYR A 212 10.36 15.33 -0.08
C TYR A 212 10.57 16.57 -0.94
N LEU A 213 11.81 16.83 -1.33
CA LEU A 213 12.17 17.91 -2.26
C LEU A 213 12.09 17.38 -3.71
N GLU A 214 11.12 17.86 -4.46
CA GLU A 214 10.97 17.56 -5.89
C GLU A 214 11.72 18.60 -6.71
N THR A 215 12.60 18.12 -7.60
CA THR A 215 13.40 18.95 -8.50
C THR A 215 13.20 18.60 -9.97
N ASP A 216 12.44 17.52 -10.27
CA ASP A 216 12.07 17.16 -11.63
C ASP A 216 10.87 17.99 -12.11
N ILE A 217 11.19 19.12 -12.74
CA ILE A 217 10.18 20.03 -13.32
C ILE A 217 9.38 19.41 -14.47
N GLY A 218 9.86 18.32 -15.07
CA GLY A 218 9.22 17.72 -16.25
C GLY A 218 8.17 16.68 -15.89
N GLN A 219 8.49 15.80 -14.95
CA GLN A 219 7.61 14.73 -14.51
C GLN A 219 7.66 14.59 -12.98
N PRO A 220 7.10 15.58 -12.24
CA PRO A 220 7.11 15.55 -10.79
C PRO A 220 6.31 14.36 -10.26
N GLU A 221 6.75 13.81 -9.13
CA GLU A 221 5.98 12.80 -8.41
C GLU A 221 4.82 13.41 -7.62
N LEU A 222 5.00 14.62 -7.09
CA LEU A 222 4.03 15.35 -6.29
C LEU A 222 3.89 16.76 -6.87
N GLY A 223 2.66 17.19 -7.17
CA GLY A 223 2.38 18.54 -7.67
C GLY A 223 2.43 18.70 -9.20
N PRO A 224 2.20 19.91 -9.72
CA PRO A 224 2.15 20.17 -11.16
C PRO A 224 3.56 20.29 -11.76
N PRO A 225 3.72 19.97 -13.06
CA PRO A 225 4.96 20.25 -13.80
C PRO A 225 5.36 21.72 -13.76
N GLY A 226 6.66 21.99 -13.90
CA GLY A 226 7.23 23.34 -13.96
C GLY A 226 7.65 23.92 -12.60
N LEU A 227 7.54 23.17 -11.51
CA LEU A 227 7.87 23.63 -10.16
C LEU A 227 9.01 22.84 -9.54
N VAL A 228 9.78 23.51 -8.69
CA VAL A 228 10.56 22.90 -7.61
C VAL A 228 9.73 23.08 -6.35
N SER A 229 9.53 22.01 -5.58
CA SER A 229 8.63 22.05 -4.42
C SER A 229 9.14 21.18 -3.28
N LEU A 230 8.88 21.64 -2.05
CA LEU A 230 9.14 20.87 -0.84
C LEU A 230 7.81 20.38 -0.26
N HIS A 231 7.65 19.05 -0.19
CA HIS A 231 6.46 18.41 0.37
C HIS A 231 6.76 17.84 1.75
N ARG A 232 5.91 18.16 2.72
CA ARG A 232 5.90 17.50 4.04
C ARG A 232 4.93 16.33 3.98
N VAL A 233 5.48 15.14 3.86
CA VAL A 233 4.70 13.90 3.68
C VAL A 233 4.50 13.24 5.03
N ARG A 234 3.25 13.09 5.49
CA ARG A 234 2.89 12.40 6.75
C ARG A 234 2.06 11.12 6.55
N ARG A 235 1.65 10.87 5.31
CA ARG A 235 0.86 9.69 4.93
C ARG A 235 1.53 9.02 3.74
N PRO A 236 1.50 7.69 3.64
CA PRO A 236 2.07 6.99 2.50
C PRO A 236 1.52 7.49 1.15
N VAL A 237 2.42 7.68 0.20
CA VAL A 237 2.15 8.03 -1.19
C VAL A 237 1.66 6.77 -1.91
N LEU A 238 0.34 6.56 -1.88
CA LEU A 238 -0.33 5.38 -2.41
C LEU A 238 -1.15 5.65 -3.67
N GLN A 239 -0.75 6.65 -4.45
CA GLN A 239 -1.38 6.92 -5.73
C GLN A 239 -0.31 7.16 -6.80
N ALA A 240 -0.66 7.04 -8.08
CA ALA A 240 0.24 7.44 -9.16
C ALA A 240 0.40 8.97 -9.21
N ALA A 241 1.54 9.46 -9.69
CA ALA A 241 1.87 10.90 -9.76
C ALA A 241 0.80 11.78 -10.42
N HIS A 242 0.13 11.27 -11.46
CA HIS A 242 -0.92 11.98 -12.21
C HIS A 242 -2.34 11.61 -11.75
N ALA A 243 -2.47 11.10 -10.53
CA ALA A 243 -3.75 10.81 -9.89
C ALA A 243 -4.03 11.85 -8.77
N GLU A 244 -5.02 11.58 -7.92
CA GLU A 244 -5.50 12.50 -6.87
C GLU A 244 -4.57 12.56 -5.64
N GLN A 245 -3.28 12.82 -5.84
CA GLN A 245 -2.29 13.00 -4.76
C GLN A 245 -2.39 14.43 -4.18
N HIS A 246 -3.42 14.69 -3.37
CA HIS A 246 -3.67 16.03 -2.81
C HIS A 246 -3.54 16.11 -1.28
N SER A 247 -3.04 15.08 -0.61
CA SER A 247 -3.07 14.98 0.86
C SER A 247 -1.80 15.42 1.58
N HIS A 248 -0.90 16.18 0.93
CA HIS A 248 0.40 16.55 1.50
C HIS A 248 0.58 18.07 1.52
N GLU A 249 1.16 18.59 2.61
CA GLU A 249 1.46 20.01 2.76
C GLU A 249 2.64 20.36 1.84
N CYS A 250 2.47 21.39 1.00
CA CYS A 250 3.44 21.78 -0.03
C CYS A 250 3.88 23.22 0.20
N THR A 251 5.19 23.45 0.21
CA THR A 251 5.80 24.79 0.11
C THR A 251 6.46 24.90 -1.26
N VAL A 252 6.11 25.93 -2.03
CA VAL A 252 6.65 26.23 -3.36
C VAL A 252 7.64 27.37 -3.26
#